data_AF-A0A2S6II74-F1
#
_entry.id   AF-A0A2S6II74-F1
#
_cell.length_a   1.000
_cell.length_b   1.000
_cell.length_c   1.000
_cell.angle_alpha   90.00
_cell.angle_beta   90.00
_cell.angle_gamma   90.00
#
_symmetry.space_group_name_H-M   'P 1'
#
loop_
_entity.id
_entity.type
_entity.pdbx_description
1 polymer ?
#
loop_
_entity_poly.entity_id
_entity_poly.type
_entity_poly.pdbx_seq_one_letter_code
_entity_poly.pdbx_strand_id
1 'polypeptide(L)'
;MPVGVSGYGPAMPKLVVEIHVPLVPAPDVADGEYEYPWILDLDDYVMDLDEETDGAECLDDSEDYDGSYVFFITGSSEEKLLAIASKIAARSGVPAGAFAMVTDDEAEGFGMGRRVELPAR
;
A
#
# COMPACT_ATOMS: atom_id res chain seq x y z
N MET A 1 40.05 -16.37 -24.49
CA MET A 1 39.44 -15.58 -23.40
C MET A 1 37.94 -15.53 -23.67
N PRO A 2 37.08 -16.33 -23.02
CA PRO A 2 35.65 -16.13 -23.14
C PRO A 2 35.22 -15.03 -22.16
N VAL A 3 34.46 -14.09 -22.70
CA VAL A 3 33.78 -12.99 -22.00
C VAL A 3 32.85 -13.55 -20.93
N GLY A 4 32.98 -13.02 -19.70
CA GLY A 4 32.10 -13.37 -18.59
C GLY A 4 30.67 -12.94 -18.91
N VAL A 5 29.78 -13.92 -19.02
CA VAL A 5 28.33 -13.69 -18.92
C VAL A 5 28.05 -13.21 -17.50
N SER A 6 27.73 -11.92 -17.39
CA SER A 6 27.29 -11.28 -16.15
C SER A 6 26.08 -12.03 -15.63
N GLY A 7 26.22 -12.61 -14.43
CA GLY A 7 25.12 -13.26 -13.74
C GLY A 7 24.08 -12.21 -13.33
N TYR A 8 23.01 -12.11 -14.10
CA TYR A 8 21.71 -11.72 -13.56
C TYR A 8 20.88 -13.00 -13.56
N GLY A 9 20.85 -13.68 -12.41
CA GLY A 9 19.69 -14.51 -12.10
C GLY A 9 18.45 -13.60 -12.04
N PRO A 10 17.23 -14.14 -12.23
CA PRO A 10 16.04 -13.32 -12.05
C PRO A 10 16.12 -12.64 -10.67
N ALA A 11 15.82 -11.34 -10.62
CA ALA A 11 15.61 -10.67 -9.35
C ALA A 11 14.55 -11.48 -8.59
N MET A 12 14.77 -11.74 -7.31
CA MET A 12 13.75 -12.43 -6.52
C MET A 12 12.52 -11.52 -6.43
N PRO A 13 11.30 -12.06 -6.59
CA PRO A 13 10.07 -11.29 -6.48
C PRO A 13 10.05 -10.58 -5.12
N LYS A 14 9.72 -9.30 -5.14
CA LYS A 14 9.60 -8.46 -3.95
C LYS A 14 8.25 -8.68 -3.32
N LEU A 15 8.23 -8.78 -2.00
CA LEU A 15 6.99 -8.81 -1.25
C LEU A 15 6.27 -7.47 -1.38
N VAL A 16 5.00 -7.50 -1.73
CA VAL A 16 4.14 -6.31 -1.87
C VAL A 16 2.91 -6.47 -0.99
N VAL A 17 2.55 -5.40 -0.30
CA VAL A 17 1.26 -5.28 0.37
C VAL A 17 0.50 -4.13 -0.29
N GLU A 18 -0.58 -4.49 -0.97
CA GLU A 18 -1.56 -3.53 -1.48
C GLU A 18 -2.53 -3.21 -0.33
N ILE A 19 -2.76 -1.93 -0.03
CA ILE A 19 -3.69 -1.50 1.01
C ILE A 19 -4.87 -0.85 0.31
N HIS A 20 -6.00 -1.54 0.31
CA HIS A 20 -7.22 -1.11 -0.34
C HIS A 20 -8.08 -0.38 0.68
N VAL A 21 -8.27 0.93 0.49
CA VAL A 21 -9.11 1.78 1.34
C VAL A 21 -10.37 2.18 0.55
N PRO A 22 -11.59 1.87 1.03
CA PRO A 22 -12.81 2.22 0.30
C PRO A 22 -12.91 3.72 -0.01
N LEU A 23 -13.29 4.06 -1.24
CA LEU A 23 -13.51 5.46 -1.66
C LEU A 23 -14.81 6.02 -1.06
N VAL A 24 -14.75 6.37 0.22
CA VAL A 24 -15.86 7.00 0.95
C VAL A 24 -15.50 8.48 1.21
N PRO A 25 -16.34 9.43 0.78
CA PRO A 25 -16.15 10.84 1.10
C PRO A 25 -16.11 11.08 2.60
N ALA A 26 -15.22 11.96 3.05
CA ALA A 26 -15.16 12.34 4.45
C ALA A 26 -16.43 13.15 4.82
N PRO A 27 -17.13 12.78 5.91
CA PRO A 27 -18.46 13.32 6.21
C PRO A 27 -18.46 14.81 6.62
N ASP A 28 -17.30 15.33 7.04
CA ASP A 28 -17.13 16.67 7.59
C ASP A 28 -16.45 17.65 6.61
N VAL A 29 -16.39 17.30 5.32
CA VAL A 29 -15.80 18.16 4.25
C VAL A 29 -16.83 19.19 3.80
N ALA A 30 -16.40 20.45 3.64
CA ALA A 30 -17.29 21.52 3.18
C ALA A 30 -17.57 21.44 1.67
N ASP A 31 -18.71 21.98 1.24
CA ASP A 31 -19.09 22.03 -0.17
C ASP A 31 -18.00 22.71 -1.02
N GLY A 32 -17.52 22.01 -2.05
CA GLY A 32 -16.50 22.50 -2.97
C GLY A 32 -15.05 22.26 -2.51
N GLU A 33 -14.84 21.66 -1.34
CA GLU A 33 -13.55 21.13 -0.92
C GLU A 33 -13.33 19.70 -1.46
N TYR A 34 -12.09 19.22 -1.40
CA TYR A 34 -11.75 17.88 -1.86
C TYR A 34 -12.35 16.82 -0.94
N GLU A 35 -13.17 15.93 -1.50
CA GLU A 35 -14.03 14.99 -0.76
C GLU A 35 -13.25 13.86 -0.05
N TYR A 36 -12.00 13.63 -0.42
CA TYR A 36 -11.17 12.52 0.08
C TYR A 36 -9.87 13.01 0.73
N PRO A 37 -9.92 13.90 1.74
CA PRO A 37 -8.71 14.47 2.35
C PRO A 37 -7.81 13.40 2.97
N TRP A 38 -8.38 12.26 3.36
CA TRP A 38 -7.63 11.11 3.87
C TRP A 38 -6.67 10.49 2.83
N ILE A 39 -6.93 10.66 1.51
CA ILE A 39 -6.00 10.18 0.47
C ILE A 39 -4.69 10.95 0.57
N LEU A 40 -4.76 12.28 0.66
CA LEU A 40 -3.59 13.14 0.74
C LEU A 40 -2.78 12.85 2.01
N ASP A 41 -3.46 12.67 3.14
CA ASP A 41 -2.82 12.34 4.42
C ASP A 41 -2.14 10.96 4.41
N LEU A 42 -2.68 10.01 3.66
CA LEU A 42 -2.09 8.67 3.53
C LEU A 42 -0.98 8.62 2.50
N ASP A 43 -1.08 9.34 1.38
CA ASP A 43 -0.01 9.45 0.39
C ASP A 43 1.25 10.04 1.03
N ASP A 44 1.11 11.15 1.76
CA ASP A 44 2.21 11.77 2.51
C ASP A 44 2.85 10.77 3.48
N TYR A 45 2.03 10.07 4.27
CA TYR A 45 2.52 9.06 5.21
C TYR A 45 3.20 7.85 4.54
N VAL A 46 2.68 7.39 3.40
CA VAL A 46 3.24 6.23 2.69
C VAL A 46 4.56 6.59 2.01
N MET A 47 4.65 7.80 1.45
CA MET A 47 5.89 8.32 0.85
C MET A 47 7.02 8.45 1.87
N ASP A 48 6.71 8.79 3.13
CA ASP A 48 7.70 8.97 4.20
C ASP A 48 8.11 7.66 4.92
N LEU A 49 7.59 6.49 4.49
CA LEU A 49 7.84 5.22 5.18
C LEU A 49 9.32 4.80 5.21
N ASP A 50 10.09 5.08 4.15
CA ASP A 50 11.50 4.67 4.05
C ASP A 50 12.39 5.44 5.03
N GLU A 51 12.02 6.68 5.38
CA GLU A 51 12.67 7.50 6.39
C GLU A 51 12.26 7.10 7.82
N GLU A 52 10.99 6.73 8.02
CA GLU A 52 10.41 6.52 9.35
C GLU A 52 10.41 5.07 9.84
N THR A 53 10.55 4.08 8.95
CA THR A 53 10.32 2.67 9.28
C THR A 53 11.52 1.76 8.99
N ASP A 54 11.64 0.68 9.77
CA ASP A 54 12.73 -0.31 9.71
C ASP A 54 12.62 -1.21 8.45
N GLY A 55 12.74 -0.58 7.28
CA GLY A 55 12.84 -1.20 5.96
C GLY A 55 11.52 -1.46 5.23
N ALA A 56 10.49 -0.64 5.47
CA ALA A 56 9.33 -0.56 4.58
C ALA A 56 9.37 0.74 3.78
N GLU A 57 8.90 0.69 2.54
CA GLU A 57 8.93 1.83 1.61
C GLU A 57 7.71 1.81 0.69
N CYS A 58 7.36 2.98 0.15
CA CYS A 58 6.42 3.08 -0.96
C CYS A 58 7.02 2.39 -2.19
N LEU A 59 6.27 1.47 -2.81
CA LEU A 59 6.73 0.73 -3.98
C LEU A 59 6.37 1.43 -5.29
N ASP A 60 5.16 1.97 -5.38
CA ASP A 60 4.59 2.54 -6.60
C ASP A 60 3.55 3.62 -6.26
N ASP A 61 3.17 4.40 -7.27
CA ASP A 61 2.16 5.46 -7.14
C ASP A 61 0.80 4.87 -6.73
N SER A 62 0.11 5.54 -5.79
CA SER A 62 -1.22 5.14 -5.33
C SER A 62 -2.29 5.39 -6.41
N GLU A 63 -3.32 4.53 -6.49
CA GLU A 63 -4.34 4.64 -7.54
C GLU A 63 -5.74 4.11 -7.18
N ASP A 64 -6.73 4.53 -7.96
CA ASP A 64 -8.12 4.08 -7.86
C ASP A 64 -8.30 2.67 -8.47
N TYR A 65 -8.83 1.73 -7.69
CA TYR A 65 -9.16 0.39 -8.17
C TYR A 65 -10.38 -0.19 -7.46
N ASP A 66 -11.36 -0.66 -8.24
CA ASP A 66 -12.58 -1.35 -7.77
C ASP A 66 -13.31 -0.66 -6.59
N GLY A 67 -13.43 0.67 -6.66
CA GLY A 67 -14.09 1.46 -5.60
C GLY A 67 -13.25 1.64 -4.33
N SER A 68 -11.96 1.32 -4.39
CA SER A 68 -10.96 1.59 -3.37
C SER A 68 -9.86 2.49 -3.92
N TYR A 69 -9.16 3.18 -3.03
CA TYR A 69 -7.86 3.78 -3.29
C TYR A 69 -6.79 2.83 -2.75
N VAL A 70 -5.80 2.50 -3.58
CA VAL A 70 -4.83 1.45 -3.31
C VAL A 70 -3.45 2.05 -3.11
N PHE A 71 -2.82 1.71 -1.99
CA PHE A 71 -1.43 2.07 -1.68
C PHE A 71 -0.54 0.83 -1.75
N PHE A 72 0.68 0.98 -2.27
CA PHE A 72 1.62 -0.14 -2.44
C PHE A 72 2.83 0.04 -1.55
N ILE A 73 3.00 -0.88 -0.59
CA ILE A 73 4.19 -0.88 0.26
C ILE A 73 4.99 -2.17 0.07
N THR A 74 6.31 -2.05 0.10
CA THR A 74 7.23 -3.19 0.05
C THR A 74 8.19 -3.17 1.24
N GLY A 75 8.84 -4.30 1.48
CA GLY A 75 9.81 -4.45 2.56
C GLY A 75 10.19 -5.91 2.79
N SER A 76 11.07 -6.13 3.77
CA SER A 76 11.65 -7.46 4.04
C SER A 76 10.77 -8.39 4.88
N SER A 77 9.67 -7.90 5.46
CA SER A 77 8.85 -8.66 6.41
C SER A 77 7.36 -8.37 6.24
N GLU A 78 6.60 -9.41 5.85
CA GLU A 78 5.14 -9.36 5.76
C GLU A 78 4.49 -8.90 7.05
N GLU A 79 4.94 -9.42 8.20
CA GLU A 79 4.41 -9.04 9.50
C GLU A 79 4.54 -7.54 9.76
N LYS A 80 5.69 -6.95 9.40
CA LYS A 80 5.91 -5.50 9.55
C LYS A 80 5.02 -4.71 8.59
N LEU A 81 4.91 -5.13 7.32
CA LEU A 81 4.06 -4.46 6.34
C LEU A 81 2.59 -4.51 6.74
N LEU A 82 2.11 -5.66 7.23
CA LEU A 82 0.74 -5.79 7.74
C LEU A 82 0.49 -4.96 9.00
N ALA A 83 1.50 -4.80 9.86
CA ALA A 83 1.41 -3.89 11.01
C ALA A 83 1.31 -2.42 10.55
N ILE A 84 2.03 -2.03 9.49
CA ILE A 84 1.93 -0.68 8.88
C ILE A 84 0.55 -0.50 8.24
N ALA A 85 0.08 -1.46 7.45
CA ALA A 85 -1.25 -1.45 6.86
C ALA A 85 -2.35 -1.34 7.93
N SER A 86 -2.19 -2.05 9.06
CA SER A 86 -3.11 -1.94 10.20
C SER A 86 -3.08 -0.55 10.84
N LYS A 87 -1.92 0.09 10.94
CA LYS A 87 -1.82 1.48 11.42
C LYS A 87 -2.53 2.44 10.47
N ILE A 88 -2.33 2.29 9.16
CA ILE A 88 -3.01 3.07 8.12
C ILE A 88 -4.52 2.95 8.26
N ALA A 89 -5.06 1.72 8.30
CA ALA A 89 -6.49 1.47 8.46
C ALA A 89 -7.08 2.05 9.76
N ALA A 90 -6.28 2.17 10.82
CA ALA A 90 -6.69 2.73 12.09
C ALA A 90 -6.53 4.26 12.21
N ARG A 91 -5.96 4.95 11.20
CA ARG A 91 -5.78 6.40 11.24
C ARG A 91 -7.12 7.15 11.27
N SER A 92 -7.11 8.31 11.90
CA SER A 92 -8.28 9.18 11.91
C SER A 92 -8.59 9.67 10.50
N GLY A 93 -9.87 9.64 10.10
CA GLY A 93 -10.30 10.05 8.77
C GLY A 93 -10.28 8.95 7.71
N VAL A 94 -9.62 7.81 7.98
CA VAL A 94 -9.59 6.67 7.06
C VAL A 94 -10.93 5.92 7.12
N PRO A 95 -11.57 5.66 5.97
CA PRO A 95 -12.80 4.89 5.89
C PRO A 95 -12.69 3.47 6.47
N ALA A 96 -13.75 3.03 7.15
CA ALA A 96 -13.88 1.64 7.58
C ALA A 96 -14.00 0.69 6.37
N GLY A 97 -13.53 -0.55 6.54
CA GLY A 97 -13.57 -1.58 5.49
C GLY A 97 -12.28 -1.70 4.68
N ALA A 98 -11.20 -1.04 5.12
CA ALA A 98 -9.89 -1.24 4.53
C ALA A 98 -9.40 -2.69 4.71
N PHE A 99 -8.69 -3.18 3.70
CA PHE A 99 -8.08 -4.51 3.71
C PHE A 99 -6.73 -4.49 3.00
N ALA A 100 -5.90 -5.49 3.29
CA ALA A 100 -4.63 -5.68 2.63
C ALA A 100 -4.67 -6.88 1.66
N MET A 101 -3.93 -6.78 0.57
CA MET A 101 -3.62 -7.90 -0.31
C MET A 101 -2.12 -8.13 -0.24
N VAL A 102 -1.71 -9.32 0.21
CA VAL A 102 -0.31 -9.73 0.24
C VAL A 102 0.02 -10.44 -1.05
N THR A 103 0.93 -9.87 -1.83
CA THR A 103 1.32 -10.33 -3.17
C THR A 103 2.81 -10.10 -3.39
N ASP A 104 3.24 -10.17 -4.65
CA ASP A 104 4.56 -9.77 -5.10
C ASP A 104 4.50 -8.83 -6.31
N ASP A 105 5.64 -8.28 -6.71
CA ASP A 105 5.80 -7.35 -7.83
C ASP A 105 5.73 -8.03 -9.21
N GLU A 106 5.55 -9.35 -9.26
CA GLU A 106 5.32 -10.11 -10.51
C GLU A 106 3.82 -10.35 -10.77
N ALA A 107 2.94 -9.96 -9.85
CA ALA A 107 1.50 -10.11 -10.02
C ALA A 107 0.98 -9.38 -11.27
N GLU A 108 0.15 -10.07 -12.07
CA GLU A 108 -0.35 -9.53 -13.34
C GLU A 108 -1.37 -8.38 -13.16
N GLY A 109 -1.85 -8.16 -11.94
CA GLY A 109 -2.76 -7.06 -11.60
C GLY A 109 -3.11 -7.02 -10.12
N PHE A 110 -3.83 -5.96 -9.73
CA PHE A 110 -4.22 -5.72 -8.34
C PHE A 110 -5.20 -6.77 -7.82
N GLY A 111 -5.14 -7.03 -6.52
CA GLY A 111 -6.04 -7.95 -5.85
C GLY A 111 -5.79 -9.43 -6.14
N MET A 112 -4.66 -9.80 -6.75
CA MET A 112 -4.31 -11.20 -7.03
C MET A 112 -3.67 -11.94 -5.84
N GLY A 113 -3.42 -11.22 -4.74
CA GLY A 113 -2.76 -11.74 -3.54
C GLY A 113 -3.69 -12.40 -2.51
N ARG A 114 -3.10 -12.77 -1.37
CA ARG A 114 -3.85 -13.23 -0.20
C ARG A 114 -4.45 -12.04 0.54
N ARG A 115 -5.78 -12.01 0.62
CA ARG A 115 -6.52 -11.00 1.39
C ARG A 115 -6.32 -11.14 2.89
N VAL A 116 -6.12 -10.01 3.57
CA VAL A 116 -6.02 -9.87 5.03
C VAL A 116 -6.93 -8.71 5.45
N GLU A 117 -7.91 -8.99 6.31
CA GLU A 117 -8.76 -7.95 6.87
C GLU A 117 -7.97 -7.08 7.84
N LEU A 118 -8.09 -5.76 7.70
CA LEU A 118 -7.44 -4.79 8.60
C LEU A 118 -8.44 -4.33 9.67
N PRO A 119 -7.97 -3.94 10.86
CA PRO A 119 -8.86 -3.43 11.90
C PRO A 119 -9.52 -2.13 11.41
N ALA A 120 -10.85 -2.16 11.28
CA ALA A 120 -11.65 -0.95 11.13
C ALA A 120 -11.84 -0.29 12.51
N ARG A 121 -11.84 1.04 12.53
CA ARG A 121 -12.12 1.83 13.73
C ARG A 121 -13.62 1.96 14.00
#